data_AF-A0A7W4D443-F1
#
_entry.id   AF-A0A7W4D443-F1
#
_cell.length_a   1.000
_cell.length_b   1.000
_cell.length_c   1.000
_cell.angle_alpha   90.00
_cell.angle_beta   90.00
_cell.angle_gamma   90.00
#
_symmetry.space_group_name_H-M   'P 1'
#
loop_
_entity.id
_entity.type
_entity.pdbx_description
1 polymer ?
#
loop_
_entity_poly.entity_id
_entity_poly.type
_entity_poly.pdbx_seq_one_letter_code
_entity_poly.pdbx_strand_id
1 'polypeptide(L)'
;MKSFDQLFDQLTETARTRPEGSGTVARLEAGVHGIGKKIVEEAAEVWMAAEYESKEQAAEEISQLLYHLQVLMLALDLDLDDIYRYL
;
A
#
# COMPACT_ATOMS: atom_id res chain seq x y z
N MET A 1 -4.88 6.37 14.70
CA MET A 1 -5.40 5.39 13.73
C MET A 1 -5.85 6.18 12.52
N LYS A 2 -5.31 5.90 11.34
CA LYS A 2 -5.75 6.53 10.09
C LYS A 2 -6.77 5.59 9.43
N SER A 3 -7.83 6.13 8.84
CA SER A 3 -8.69 5.33 7.97
C SER A 3 -7.97 4.99 6.66
N PHE A 4 -8.55 4.07 5.87
CA PHE A 4 -8.06 3.75 4.54
C PHE A 4 -7.97 5.01 3.66
N ASP A 5 -9.00 5.84 3.69
CA ASP A 5 -9.13 7.09 2.95
C ASP A 5 -8.08 8.12 3.39
N GLN A 6 -7.88 8.28 4.70
CA GLN A 6 -6.87 9.19 5.24
C GLN A 6 -5.44 8.77 4.90
N LEU A 7 -5.19 7.47 4.78
CA LEU A 7 -3.91 6.96 4.28
C LEU A 7 -3.75 7.35 2.80
N PHE A 8 -4.79 7.15 1.99
CA PHE A 8 -4.74 7.45 0.56
C PHE A 8 -4.50 8.94 0.30
N ASP A 9 -5.19 9.82 1.03
CA ASP A 9 -4.98 11.27 0.97
C ASP A 9 -3.52 11.65 1.28
N GLN A 10 -2.95 11.05 2.33
CA GLN A 10 -1.56 11.30 2.70
C GLN A 10 -0.58 10.80 1.63
N LEU A 11 -0.82 9.61 1.06
CA LEU A 11 0.03 9.06 0.00
C LEU A 11 -0.05 9.91 -1.27
N THR A 12 -1.24 10.40 -1.60
CA THR A 12 -1.46 11.35 -2.71
C THR A 12 -0.67 12.63 -2.50
N GLU A 13 -0.75 13.21 -1.30
CA GLU A 13 0.02 14.41 -0.95
C GLU A 13 1.53 14.15 -0.97
N THR A 14 1.96 12.98 -0.52
CA THR A 14 3.37 12.56 -0.55
C THR A 14 3.87 12.39 -1.98
N ALA A 15 3.06 11.82 -2.87
CA ALA A 15 3.37 11.68 -4.29
C ALA A 15 3.49 13.05 -4.99
N ARG A 16 2.65 14.01 -4.58
CA ARG A 16 2.64 15.38 -5.09
C ARG A 16 3.84 16.20 -4.60
N THR A 17 4.13 16.16 -3.30
CA THR A 17 5.17 16.99 -2.67
C THR A 17 6.57 16.38 -2.75
N ARG A 18 6.65 15.08 -2.98
CA ARG A 18 7.89 14.30 -3.11
C ARG A 18 8.95 14.62 -2.05
N PRO A 19 8.64 14.49 -0.74
CA PRO A 19 9.60 14.79 0.31
C PRO A 19 10.81 13.87 0.23
N GLU A 20 12.00 14.44 0.46
CA GLU A 20 13.27 13.70 0.42
C GLU A 20 13.27 12.54 1.44
N GLY A 21 13.80 11.39 1.02
CA GLY A 21 13.85 10.18 1.85
C GLY A 21 12.52 9.44 2.02
N SER A 22 11.45 9.86 1.33
CA SER A 22 10.16 9.17 1.40
C SER A 22 10.20 7.79 0.75
N GLY A 23 9.87 6.76 1.55
CA GLY A 23 9.69 5.40 1.04
C GLY A 23 8.63 5.31 -0.06
N THR A 24 7.53 6.05 0.07
CA THR A 24 6.48 6.09 -0.96
C THR A 24 7.01 6.64 -2.29
N VAL A 25 7.80 7.71 -2.25
CA VAL A 25 8.41 8.29 -3.47
C VAL A 25 9.35 7.28 -4.12
N ALA A 26 10.20 6.62 -3.33
CA ALA A 26 11.10 5.58 -3.83
C ALA A 26 10.33 4.39 -4.44
N ARG A 27 9.19 3.99 -3.85
CA ARG A 27 8.33 2.95 -4.42
C ARG A 27 7.70 3.37 -5.75
N LEU A 28 7.22 4.61 -5.86
CA LEU A 28 6.69 5.14 -7.12
C LEU A 28 7.77 5.21 -8.20
N GLU A 29 9.00 5.61 -7.84
CA GLU A 29 10.15 5.64 -8.76
C GLU A 29 10.58 4.24 -9.23
N ALA A 30 10.40 3.20 -8.39
CA ALA A 30 10.62 1.81 -8.79
C ALA A 30 9.59 1.29 -9.82
N GLY A 31 8.51 2.04 -10.04
CA GLY A 31 7.47 1.74 -11.03
C GLY A 31 6.59 0.54 -10.69
N VAL A 32 5.60 0.30 -11.54
CA VAL A 32 4.57 -0.74 -11.36
C VAL A 32 5.17 -2.13 -11.09
N HIS A 33 6.25 -2.51 -11.78
CA HIS A 33 6.89 -3.81 -11.57
C HIS A 33 7.51 -3.94 -10.15
N GLY A 34 8.15 -2.88 -9.65
CA GLY A 34 8.73 -2.87 -8.30
C GLY A 34 7.66 -2.92 -7.20
N ILE A 35 6.58 -2.16 -7.39
CA ILE A 35 5.43 -2.16 -6.47
C ILE A 35 4.73 -3.53 -6.49
N GLY A 36 4.50 -4.11 -7.67
CA GLY A 36 3.85 -5.41 -7.83
C GLY A 36 4.62 -6.54 -7.15
N LYS A 37 5.96 -6.54 -7.20
CA LYS A 37 6.78 -7.49 -6.45
C LYS A 37 6.54 -7.41 -4.94
N LYS A 38 6.47 -6.20 -4.38
CA LYS A 38 6.15 -6.02 -2.96
C LYS A 38 4.74 -6.50 -2.64
N ILE A 39 3.74 -6.22 -3.46
CA ILE A 39 2.37 -6.72 -3.22
C ILE A 39 2.34 -8.25 -3.12
N VAL A 40 3.08 -8.96 -3.98
CA VAL A 40 3.16 -10.43 -3.93
C VAL A 40 3.89 -10.91 -2.68
N GLU A 41 4.97 -10.24 -2.28
CA GLU A 41 5.73 -10.52 -1.05
C GLU A 41 4.83 -10.38 0.19
N GLU A 42 4.18 -9.23 0.34
CA GLU A 42 3.27 -8.95 1.46
C GLU A 42 2.06 -9.87 1.46
N ALA A 43 1.52 -10.26 0.30
CA ALA A 43 0.42 -11.22 0.24
C ALA A 43 0.85 -12.60 0.77
N ALA A 44 2.10 -13.01 0.53
CA ALA A 44 2.64 -14.23 1.10
C ALA A 44 2.85 -14.09 2.62
N GLU A 45 3.37 -12.94 3.08
CA GLU A 45 3.58 -12.64 4.50
C GLU A 45 2.26 -12.58 5.27
N VAL A 46 1.22 -11.95 4.71
CA VAL A 46 -0.15 -11.94 5.27
C VAL A 46 -0.68 -13.35 5.45
N TRP A 47 -0.53 -14.22 4.44
CA TRP A 47 -0.99 -15.61 4.55
C TRP A 47 -0.23 -16.35 5.65
N MET A 48 1.10 -16.25 5.66
CA MET A 48 1.93 -16.89 6.67
C MET A 48 1.59 -16.41 8.08
N ALA A 49 1.44 -15.09 8.26
CA ALA A 49 1.12 -14.50 9.54
C ALA A 49 -0.27 -14.90 10.03
N ALA A 50 -1.25 -14.98 9.13
CA ALA A 50 -2.60 -15.41 9.46
C ALA A 50 -2.67 -16.88 9.94
N GLU A 51 -1.81 -17.75 9.42
CA GLU A 51 -1.78 -19.18 9.76
C GLU A 51 -0.90 -19.50 10.98
N TYR A 52 0.21 -18.78 11.14
CA TYR A 52 1.30 -19.22 12.01
C TYR A 52 1.73 -18.19 13.06
N GLU A 53 1.28 -16.95 12.97
CA GLU A 53 1.75 -15.86 13.83
C GLU A 53 0.62 -15.28 14.71
N SER A 54 0.94 -14.24 15.48
CA SER A 54 -0.03 -13.53 16.32
C SER A 54 -0.99 -12.66 15.50
N LYS A 55 -2.13 -12.29 16.11
CA LYS A 55 -3.09 -11.36 15.49
C LYS A 55 -2.46 -10.00 15.22
N GLU A 56 -1.55 -9.58 16.09
CA GLU A 56 -0.81 -8.33 15.98
C GLU A 56 0.10 -8.36 14.75
N GLN A 57 0.86 -9.44 14.54
CA GLN A 57 1.70 -9.61 13.34
C GLN A 57 0.85 -9.71 12.07
N ALA A 58 -0.24 -10.48 12.09
CA ALA A 58 -1.14 -10.54 10.93
C ALA A 58 -1.72 -9.17 10.57
N ALA A 59 -2.09 -8.36 11.58
CA ALA A 59 -2.57 -7.00 11.35
C ALA A 59 -1.47 -6.07 10.79
N GLU A 60 -0.22 -6.25 11.22
CA GLU A 60 0.94 -5.55 10.68
C GLU A 60 1.11 -5.84 9.19
N GLU A 61 1.16 -7.12 8.77
CA GLU A 61 1.33 -7.46 7.35
C GLU A 61 0.14 -7.03 6.49
N ILE A 62 -1.09 -7.15 7.01
CA ILE A 62 -2.27 -6.63 6.30
C ILE A 62 -2.14 -5.12 6.09
N SER A 63 -1.62 -4.39 7.07
CA SER A 63 -1.43 -2.94 6.93
C SER A 63 -0.39 -2.59 5.86
N GLN A 64 0.70 -3.37 5.76
CA GLN A 64 1.74 -3.19 4.74
C GLN A 64 1.20 -3.51 3.34
N LEU A 65 0.42 -4.58 3.20
CA LEU A 65 -0.24 -4.93 1.94
C LEU A 65 -1.19 -3.81 1.49
N LEU A 66 -2.03 -3.28 2.39
CA LEU A 66 -2.95 -2.18 2.06
C LEU A 66 -2.18 -0.91 1.65
N TYR A 67 -1.08 -0.59 2.32
CA TYR A 67 -0.19 0.50 1.91
C TYR A 67 0.33 0.29 0.48
N HIS A 68 0.86 -0.90 0.17
CA HIS A 68 1.43 -1.18 -1.15
C HIS A 68 0.37 -1.20 -2.26
N LEU A 69 -0.86 -1.64 -1.98
CA LEU A 69 -1.98 -1.54 -2.89
C LEU A 69 -2.35 -0.08 -3.19
N GLN A 70 -2.42 0.78 -2.18
CA GLN A 70 -2.69 2.21 -2.40
C GLN A 70 -1.56 2.91 -3.17
N VAL A 71 -0.29 2.54 -2.95
CA VAL A 71 0.83 3.05 -3.76
C VAL A 71 0.71 2.60 -5.23
N LEU A 72 0.23 1.37 -5.48
CA LEU A 72 -0.05 0.91 -6.84
C LEU A 72 -1.20 1.69 -7.48
N MET A 73 -2.25 2.02 -6.74
CA MET A 73 -3.35 2.87 -7.24
C MET A 73 -2.80 4.20 -7.77
N LEU A 74 -1.93 4.88 -7.00
CA LEU A 74 -1.29 6.13 -7.42
C LEU A 74 -0.40 5.94 -8.66
N ALA A 75 0.33 4.83 -8.75
CA ALA A 75 1.17 4.54 -9.92
C ALA A 75 0.35 4.23 -11.19
N LEU A 76 -0.92 3.86 -11.04
CA LEU A 76 -1.87 3.58 -12.10
C LEU A 76 -2.85 4.73 -12.37
N ASP A 77 -2.70 5.86 -11.67
CA ASP A 77 -3.60 7.02 -11.75
C ASP A 77 -5.06 6.68 -11.40
N LEU A 78 -5.25 5.85 -10.37
CA LEU A 78 -6.57 5.46 -9.84
C LEU A 78 -6.89 6.22 -8.55
N ASP A 79 -8.16 6.59 -8.38
CA ASP A 79 -8.67 7.16 -7.13
C ASP A 79 -9.45 6.12 -6.28
N LEU A 80 -9.99 6.54 -5.14
CA LEU A 80 -10.80 5.66 -4.28
C LEU A 80 -12.15 5.32 -4.92
N ASP A 81 -12.76 6.23 -5.69
CA ASP A 81 -14.06 6.00 -6.34
C ASP A 81 -13.96 4.90 -7.40
N ASP A 82 -12.83 4.84 -8.12
CA ASP A 82 -12.49 3.77 -9.06
C ASP A 82 -12.46 2.38 -8.42
N ILE A 83 -12.09 2.29 -7.14
CA ILE A 83 -12.08 1.04 -6.38
C ILE A 83 -13.44 0.77 -5.74
N TYR A 84 -14.02 1.77 -5.07
CA TYR A 84 -15.24 1.63 -4.29
C TYR A 84 -16.47 1.31 -5.14
N ARG A 85 -16.49 1.70 -6.41
CA ARG A 85 -17.54 1.28 -7.36
C ARG A 85 -17.67 -0.24 -7.57
N TYR A 86 -16.67 -1.02 -7.15
CA TYR A 86 -16.65 -2.49 -7.25
C TYR A 86 -16.87 -3.21 -5.92
N LEU A 87 -17.07 -2.48 -4.82
CA LEU A 87 -17.35 -3.00 -3.48
C LEU A 87 -18.85 -2.96 -3.18
#